data_AF-A0A2G6N2F6-F1
#
_entry.id   AF-A0A2G6N2F6-F1
#
_cell.length_a   1.000
_cell.length_b   1.000
_cell.length_c   1.000
_cell.angle_alpha   90.00
_cell.angle_beta   90.00
_cell.angle_gamma   90.00
#
_symmetry.space_group_name_H-M   'P 1'
#
loop_
_entity.id
_entity.type
_entity.pdbx_description
1 polymer ?
#
loop_
_entity_poly.entity_id
_entity_poly.type
_entity_poly.pdbx_seq_one_letter_code
_entity_poly.pdbx_strand_id
1 'polypeptide(L)'
;MRYLPHTDEDIAKMFDAVGVTGFEDLFTTIPGNCRHEGDMALPEPKTEWELNSYMREIHSQLRISPEHTVLVGAGRYQHHVPGYIDTILGRSEFLTAYTPYQPEMAQGTLQGLFEYQTLTARLLGVDVA
;
A
#
# COMPACT_ATOMS: atom_id res chain seq x y z
N MET A 1 -2.40 11.64 -10.10
CA MET A 1 -1.93 10.50 -10.94
C MET A 1 -3.15 9.70 -11.41
N ARG A 2 -3.22 9.20 -12.65
CA ARG A 2 -4.37 8.38 -13.11
C ARG A 2 -4.19 6.96 -12.57
N TYR A 3 -5.12 6.49 -11.74
CA TYR A 3 -5.04 5.15 -11.13
C TYR A 3 -5.25 4.03 -12.17
N LEU A 4 -6.23 4.23 -13.05
CA LEU A 4 -6.47 3.33 -14.18
C LEU A 4 -5.59 3.76 -15.37
N PRO A 5 -4.68 2.90 -15.85
CA PRO A 5 -3.74 3.28 -16.92
C PRO A 5 -4.35 3.18 -18.32
N HIS A 6 -5.39 2.34 -18.49
CA HIS A 6 -5.99 2.06 -19.79
C HIS A 6 -6.82 3.23 -20.31
N THR A 7 -6.66 3.50 -21.60
CA THR A 7 -7.50 4.44 -22.36
C THR A 7 -8.76 3.75 -22.89
N ASP A 8 -9.74 4.52 -23.37
CA ASP A 8 -10.93 3.96 -23.99
C ASP A 8 -10.60 3.14 -25.25
N GLU A 9 -9.52 3.49 -25.95
CA GLU A 9 -9.00 2.73 -27.09
C GLU A 9 -8.42 1.37 -26.65
N ASP A 10 -7.67 1.34 -25.54
CA ASP A 10 -7.15 0.09 -24.97
C ASP A 10 -8.30 -0.83 -24.54
N ILE A 11 -9.32 -0.26 -23.87
CA ILE A 11 -10.50 -1.00 -23.42
C ILE A 11 -11.27 -1.57 -24.62
N ALA A 12 -11.45 -0.80 -25.70
CA ALA A 12 -12.12 -1.28 -26.90
C ALA A 12 -11.37 -2.44 -27.57
N LYS A 13 -10.03 -2.37 -27.65
CA LYS A 13 -9.20 -3.47 -28.16
C LYS A 13 -9.30 -4.72 -27.28
N MET A 14 -9.32 -4.54 -25.96
CA MET A 14 -9.50 -5.63 -25.01
C MET A 14 -10.87 -6.30 -25.16
N PHE A 15 -11.93 -5.51 -25.35
CA PHE A 15 -13.29 -6.01 -25.59
C PHE A 15 -13.38 -6.85 -26.87
N ASP A 16 -12.82 -6.36 -27.97
CA ASP A 16 -12.76 -7.11 -29.24
C ASP A 16 -11.97 -8.43 -29.07
N ALA A 17 -10.85 -8.39 -28.36
CA ALA A 17 -10.01 -9.57 -28.12
C ALA A 17 -10.70 -10.68 -27.31
N VAL A 18 -11.58 -10.33 -26.37
CA VAL A 18 -12.35 -11.31 -25.59
C VAL A 18 -13.77 -11.55 -26.13
N GLY A 19 -14.17 -10.85 -27.20
CA GLY A 19 -15.47 -11.01 -27.87
C GLY A 19 -16.66 -10.46 -27.08
N VAL A 20 -16.47 -9.39 -26.30
CA VAL A 20 -17.54 -8.76 -25.52
C VAL A 20 -17.87 -7.35 -26.03
N THR A 21 -19.03 -6.84 -25.66
CA THR A 21 -19.50 -5.51 -26.08
C THR A 21 -19.48 -4.48 -24.96
N GLY A 22 -19.34 -4.92 -23.72
CA GLY A 22 -19.28 -4.05 -22.55
C GLY A 22 -18.83 -4.76 -21.28
N PHE A 23 -18.70 -4.00 -20.19
CA PHE A 23 -18.27 -4.52 -18.89
C PHE A 23 -19.24 -5.57 -18.31
N GLU A 24 -20.54 -5.43 -18.54
CA GLU A 24 -21.55 -6.37 -18.01
C GLU A 24 -21.33 -7.81 -18.50
N ASP A 25 -20.86 -7.97 -19.74
CA ASP A 25 -20.56 -9.27 -20.35
C ASP A 25 -19.41 -9.99 -19.60
N LEU A 26 -18.50 -9.24 -18.96
CA LEU A 26 -17.36 -9.79 -18.20
C LEU A 26 -17.76 -10.39 -16.85
N PHE A 27 -18.91 -10.00 -16.29
CA PHE A 27 -19.33 -10.39 -14.94
C PHE A 27 -20.40 -11.48 -14.91
N THR A 28 -20.69 -12.12 -16.04
CA THR A 28 -21.69 -13.20 -16.18
C THR A 28 -21.49 -14.38 -15.22
N THR A 29 -20.28 -14.60 -14.72
CA THR A 29 -19.95 -15.64 -13.73
C THR A 29 -20.44 -15.34 -12.32
N ILE A 30 -20.77 -14.07 -12.02
CA ILE A 30 -21.31 -13.65 -10.73
C ILE A 30 -22.84 -13.80 -10.78
N PRO A 31 -23.44 -14.70 -9.97
CA PRO A 31 -24.89 -14.88 -9.93
C PRO A 31 -25.61 -13.57 -9.61
N GLY A 32 -26.73 -13.29 -10.27
CA GLY A 32 -27.45 -12.01 -10.13
C GLY A 32 -27.84 -11.68 -8.69
N ASN A 33 -28.26 -12.68 -7.91
CA ASN A 33 -28.58 -12.53 -6.49
C ASN A 33 -27.37 -12.27 -5.57
N CYS A 34 -26.13 -12.38 -6.10
CA CYS A 34 -24.91 -12.03 -5.40
C CYS A 34 -24.37 -10.65 -5.82
N ARG A 35 -24.96 -10.01 -6.83
CA ARG A 35 -24.54 -8.68 -7.28
C ARG A 35 -25.13 -7.61 -6.37
N HIS A 36 -24.33 -6.61 -6.06
CA HIS A 36 -24.82 -5.41 -5.38
C HIS A 36 -25.62 -4.57 -6.39
N GLU A 37 -26.83 -4.18 -6.02
CA GLU A 37 -27.66 -3.27 -6.81
C GLU A 37 -27.65 -1.88 -6.18
N GLY A 38 -27.48 -0.86 -7.02
CA GLY A 38 -27.44 0.54 -6.61
C GLY A 38 -26.03 1.07 -6.36
N ASP A 39 -25.97 2.32 -5.93
CA ASP A 39 -24.72 3.01 -5.66
C ASP A 39 -24.17 2.64 -4.28
N MET A 40 -22.85 2.55 -4.17
CA MET A 40 -22.20 2.43 -2.86
C MET A 40 -22.43 3.72 -2.06
N ALA A 41 -22.78 3.59 -0.78
CA ALA A 41 -22.94 4.71 0.14
C ALA A 41 -21.58 5.33 0.53
N LEU A 42 -20.94 5.98 -0.44
CA LEU A 42 -19.63 6.63 -0.30
C LEU A 42 -19.77 8.16 -0.41
N PRO A 43 -18.88 8.93 0.25
CA PRO A 43 -18.78 10.36 0.01
C PRO A 43 -18.41 10.67 -1.44
N GLU A 44 -18.74 11.89 -1.88
CA GLU A 44 -18.33 12.41 -3.18
C GLU A 44 -16.80 12.30 -3.39
N PRO A 45 -16.35 11.98 -4.62
CA PRO A 45 -14.94 11.83 -4.92
C PRO A 45 -14.21 13.16 -4.70
N LYS A 46 -12.98 13.05 -4.20
CA LYS A 46 -12.08 14.19 -3.99
C LYS A 46 -10.97 14.15 -5.03
N THR A 47 -10.57 15.32 -5.52
CA THR A 47 -9.29 15.47 -6.21
C THR A 47 -8.12 15.17 -5.25
N GLU A 48 -6.93 14.94 -5.81
CA GLU A 48 -5.71 14.69 -5.04
C GLU A 48 -5.42 15.83 -4.04
N TRP A 49 -5.66 17.09 -4.45
CA TRP A 49 -5.45 18.27 -3.61
C TRP A 49 -6.46 18.40 -2.47
N GLU A 50 -7.73 18.10 -2.75
CA GLU A 50 -8.80 18.09 -1.74
C GLU A 50 -8.57 16.97 -0.72
N LEU A 51 -8.17 15.78 -1.19
CA LEU A 51 -7.83 14.67 -0.31
C LEU A 51 -6.65 15.01 0.60
N ASN A 52 -5.57 15.58 0.06
CA ASN A 52 -4.41 16.00 0.86
C ASN A 52 -4.77 17.09 1.87
N SER A 53 -5.70 17.98 1.55
CA SER A 53 -6.17 19.03 2.46
C SER A 53 -7.05 18.43 3.57
N TYR A 54 -7.94 17.52 3.22
CA TYR A 54 -8.78 16.78 4.15
C TYR A 54 -7.97 15.95 5.15
N MET A 55 -6.93 15.24 4.68
CA MET A 55 -6.04 14.47 5.56
C MET A 55 -5.29 15.36 6.55
N ARG A 56 -4.87 16.57 6.12
CA ARG A 56 -4.24 17.57 7.02
C ARG A 56 -5.23 18.11 8.05
N GLU A 57 -6.48 18.29 7.68
CA GLU A 57 -7.55 18.70 8.61
C GLU A 57 -7.82 17.62 9.66
N ILE A 58 -7.92 16.35 9.28
CA ILE A 58 -8.04 15.25 10.25
C ILE A 58 -6.85 15.22 11.19
N HIS A 59 -5.63 15.37 10.65
CA HIS A 59 -4.41 15.37 11.45
C HIS A 59 -4.39 16.51 12.49
N SER A 60 -4.93 17.70 12.17
CA SER A 60 -4.95 18.83 13.10
C SER A 60 -5.90 18.64 14.29
N GLN A 61 -6.84 17.70 14.20
CA GLN A 61 -7.77 17.37 15.28
C GLN A 61 -7.17 16.38 16.29
N LEU A 62 -6.02 15.77 15.99
CA LEU A 62 -5.33 14.86 16.90
C LEU A 62 -4.82 15.61 18.12
N ARG A 63 -5.15 15.10 19.32
CA ARG A 63 -4.72 15.69 20.60
C ARG A 63 -3.23 15.51 20.88
N ILE A 64 -2.63 14.48 20.29
CA ILE A 64 -1.21 14.15 20.44
C ILE A 64 -0.57 14.34 19.08
N SER A 65 0.43 15.21 19.04
CA SER A 65 1.20 15.53 17.84
C SER A 65 2.65 15.02 17.97
N PRO A 66 3.43 14.97 16.88
CA PRO A 66 4.84 14.55 16.92
C PRO A 66 5.74 15.36 17.88
N GLU A 67 5.35 16.58 18.23
CA GLU A 67 6.05 17.46 19.17
C GLU A 67 5.84 17.07 20.64
N HIS A 68 4.84 16.24 20.94
CA HIS A 68 4.59 15.78 22.30
C HIS A 68 5.59 14.70 22.71
N THR A 69 6.10 14.78 23.94
CA THR A 69 6.88 13.70 24.54
C THR A 69 5.95 12.68 25.18
N VAL A 70 5.93 11.45 24.65
CA VAL A 70 5.05 10.37 25.13
C VAL A 70 5.84 9.34 25.92
N LEU A 71 5.58 9.24 27.23
CA LEU A 71 6.34 8.40 28.18
C LEU A 71 5.55 7.21 28.76
N VAL A 72 4.37 6.90 28.21
CA VAL A 72 3.52 5.80 28.71
C VAL A 72 4.14 4.40 28.53
N GLY A 73 5.07 4.24 27.59
CA GLY A 73 5.72 2.97 27.29
C GLY A 73 4.76 1.93 26.72
N ALA A 74 4.64 0.78 27.37
CA ALA A 74 3.79 -0.35 26.95
C ALA A 74 4.13 -0.92 25.55
N GLY A 75 5.42 -1.10 25.26
CA GLY A 75 5.89 -1.71 24.02
C GLY A 75 6.09 -0.72 22.85
N ARG A 76 5.75 0.55 23.03
CA ARG A 76 6.05 1.62 22.05
C ARG A 76 6.85 2.73 22.72
N TYR A 77 7.99 3.05 22.14
CA TYR A 77 8.92 4.05 22.66
C TYR A 77 9.35 4.99 21.54
N GLN A 78 9.36 6.29 21.84
CA GLN A 78 9.89 7.29 20.93
C GLN A 78 11.40 7.01 20.71
N HIS A 79 11.82 7.00 19.45
CA HIS A 79 13.21 6.78 19.06
C HIS A 79 13.53 7.66 17.85
N HIS A 80 14.82 7.92 17.65
CA HIS A 80 15.28 8.68 16.49
C HIS A 80 15.20 7.81 15.23
N VAL A 81 14.44 8.26 14.23
CA VAL A 81 14.45 7.69 12.88
C VAL A 81 15.42 8.51 12.03
N PRO A 82 16.51 7.93 11.49
CA PRO A 82 17.45 8.66 10.66
C PRO A 82 16.80 9.22 9.39
N GLY A 83 17.17 10.44 8.99
CA GLY A 83 16.50 11.15 7.88
C GLY A 83 16.64 10.49 6.51
N TYR A 84 17.58 9.57 6.31
CA TYR A 84 17.70 8.81 5.05
C TYR A 84 16.65 7.70 4.90
N ILE A 85 15.95 7.33 5.98
CA ILE A 85 14.96 6.25 5.95
C ILE A 85 13.82 6.58 4.99
N ASP A 86 13.34 7.82 4.96
CA ASP A 86 12.28 8.25 4.04
C ASP A 86 12.70 8.08 2.58
N THR A 87 13.98 8.30 2.27
CA THR A 87 14.52 8.09 0.91
C THR A 87 14.52 6.61 0.55
N ILE A 88 14.90 5.74 1.48
CA ILE A 88 14.89 4.28 1.26
C ILE A 88 13.45 3.79 1.08
N LEU A 89 12.51 4.26 1.91
CA LEU A 89 11.09 3.89 1.83
C LEU A 89 10.44 4.39 0.53
N GLY A 90 10.92 5.47 -0.06
CA GLY A 90 10.44 5.99 -1.34
C GLY A 90 10.90 5.19 -2.56
N ARG A 91 11.83 4.25 -2.41
CA ARG A 91 12.33 3.42 -3.52
C ARG A 91 11.33 2.32 -3.87
N SER A 92 11.04 2.13 -5.17
CA SER A 92 10.04 1.16 -5.63
C SER A 92 10.38 -0.29 -5.27
N GLU A 93 11.67 -0.62 -5.17
CA GLU A 93 12.15 -1.95 -4.77
C GLU A 93 11.76 -2.30 -3.33
N PHE A 94 11.50 -1.29 -2.48
CA PHE A 94 10.99 -1.48 -1.11
C PHE A 94 9.50 -1.19 -1.00
N LEU A 95 8.99 -0.20 -1.74
CA LEU A 95 7.62 0.27 -1.63
C LEU A 95 6.60 -0.61 -2.37
N THR A 96 6.98 -1.16 -3.52
CA THR A 96 6.04 -1.86 -4.43
C THR A 96 6.35 -3.34 -4.61
N ALA A 97 7.55 -3.79 -4.24
CA ALA A 97 7.89 -5.21 -4.30
C ALA A 97 7.04 -6.03 -3.33
N TYR A 98 6.80 -7.29 -3.67
CA TYR A 98 6.06 -8.23 -2.81
C TYR A 98 6.99 -9.33 -2.28
N THR A 99 6.41 -10.40 -1.72
CA THR A 99 7.18 -11.54 -1.21
C THR A 99 8.22 -12.02 -2.25
N PRO A 100 9.49 -12.21 -1.85
CA PRO A 100 10.60 -12.47 -2.77
C PRO A 100 10.62 -13.92 -3.29
N TYR A 101 9.56 -14.36 -3.98
CA TYR A 101 9.47 -15.69 -4.60
C TYR A 101 10.41 -15.88 -5.79
N GLN A 102 10.92 -14.79 -6.38
CA GLN A 102 11.91 -14.79 -7.45
C GLN A 102 13.25 -14.29 -6.89
N PRO A 103 14.06 -15.16 -6.27
CA PRO A 103 15.22 -14.74 -5.50
C PRO A 103 16.28 -14.02 -6.34
N GLU A 104 16.44 -14.38 -7.62
CA GLU A 104 17.40 -13.77 -8.55
C GLU A 104 17.10 -12.28 -8.80
N MET A 105 15.84 -11.88 -8.64
CA MET A 105 15.39 -10.49 -8.80
C MET A 105 15.22 -9.74 -7.47
N ALA A 106 15.42 -10.41 -6.33
CA ALA A 106 15.10 -9.89 -5.01
C ALA A 106 16.27 -9.96 -4.00
N GLN A 107 17.50 -10.15 -4.47
CA GLN A 107 18.68 -10.29 -3.59
C GLN A 107 18.89 -9.13 -2.62
N GLY A 108 18.55 -7.88 -3.02
CA GLY A 108 18.65 -6.73 -2.13
C GLY A 108 17.71 -6.82 -0.91
N THR A 109 16.44 -7.16 -1.14
CA THR A 109 15.45 -7.34 -0.07
C THR A 109 15.79 -8.55 0.80
N LEU A 110 16.18 -9.67 0.18
CA LEU A 110 16.59 -10.87 0.89
C LEU A 110 17.81 -10.62 1.79
N GLN A 111 18.80 -9.87 1.32
CA GLN A 111 19.95 -9.44 2.12
C GLN A 111 19.51 -8.60 3.32
N GLY A 112 18.63 -7.61 3.12
CA GLY A 112 18.10 -6.79 4.23
C GLY A 112 17.35 -7.62 5.27
N LEU A 113 16.56 -8.60 4.84
CA LEU A 113 15.89 -9.54 5.75
C LEU A 113 16.89 -10.41 6.51
N PHE A 114 17.91 -10.94 5.83
CA PHE A 114 18.96 -11.73 6.47
C PHE A 114 19.74 -10.90 7.52
N GLU A 115 20.02 -9.64 7.23
CA GLU A 115 20.66 -8.72 8.18
C GLU A 115 19.77 -8.47 9.40
N TYR A 116 18.47 -8.29 9.20
CA TYR A 116 17.49 -8.16 10.28
C TYR A 116 17.42 -9.43 11.15
N GLN A 117 17.38 -10.61 10.53
CA GLN A 117 17.41 -11.89 11.25
C GLN A 117 18.71 -12.04 12.04
N THR A 118 19.85 -11.72 11.43
CA THR A 118 21.16 -11.77 12.08
C THR A 118 21.24 -10.84 13.28
N LEU A 119 20.75 -9.60 13.14
CA LEU A 119 20.68 -8.65 14.24
C LEU A 119 19.82 -9.18 15.38
N THR A 120 18.64 -9.72 15.05
CA THR A 120 17.67 -10.24 16.03
C THR A 120 18.21 -11.45 16.77
N ALA A 121 18.77 -12.43 16.05
CA ALA A 121 19.38 -13.63 16.62
C ALA A 121 20.51 -13.27 17.59
N ARG A 122 21.40 -12.34 17.19
CA ARG A 122 22.50 -11.86 18.05
C ARG A 122 22.01 -11.09 19.28
N LEU A 123 20.97 -10.26 19.12
CA LEU A 123 20.41 -9.47 20.21
C LEU A 123 19.71 -10.34 21.26
N LEU A 124 18.99 -11.37 20.81
CA LEU A 124 18.23 -12.27 21.68
C LEU A 124 19.03 -13.48 22.17
N GLY A 125 20.20 -13.75 21.59
CA GLY A 125 21.03 -14.91 21.93
C GLY A 125 20.43 -16.25 21.50
N VAL A 126 19.72 -16.26 20.36
CA VAL A 126 19.11 -17.47 19.77
C VAL A 126 19.82 -17.86 18.48
N ASP A 127 19.74 -19.13 18.10
CA ASP A 127 20.44 -19.65 16.92
C ASP A 127 19.82 -19.18 15.59
N VAL A 128 18.49 -18.98 15.56
CA VAL A 128 17.72 -18.59 14.37
C VAL A 128 16.60 -17.63 14.78
N ALA A 129 16.33 -16.65 13.92
CA ALA A 129 15.24 -15.67 14.04
C ALA A 129 14.47 -15.52 12.72
#